data_AF-A0A9N9I683-F1
#
_entry.id   AF-A0A9N9I683-F1
#
_cell.length_a   1.000
_cell.length_b   1.000
_cell.length_c   1.000
_cell.angle_alpha   90.00
_cell.angle_beta   90.00
_cell.angle_gamma   90.00
#
_symmetry.space_group_name_H-M   'P 1'
#
loop_
_entity.id
_entity.type
_entity.pdbx_description
1 polymer ?
#
loop_
_entity_poly.entity_id
_entity_poly.type
_entity_poly.pdbx_seq_one_letter_code
_entity_poly.pdbx_strand_id
1 'polypeptide(L)'
;MDYRKKEAYVFPILPDADIVQFLEEVVDDFTDVDVKKPTIQRLNLVYDAILRVTTGVTNEEWGKTDWYEQLNNRVHNKIDNVEFYTEPMQLMALYRRMNKLMAAIGVADFSFFDILRPESSRVRRILSAIINFMRFREDRMYIFNDYEKHSEELLEKNEELVIRYHALVGKVNELKLQRKEQENEVKSYMQQNANLMSGMRELKKKQTGLLNEIAALKNVRADWTEKINNTHFLVVTAKQVLEKLKSRIVLNPDKLKQTIEEMNETMAREKETMLGLDKKVRDIQTKFDMLTIVEE
;
A
#
# COMPACT_ATOMS: atom_id res chain seq x y z
N MET A 1 2.64 91.72 26.00
CA MET A 1 3.44 90.50 25.85
C MET A 1 2.49 89.39 25.43
N ASP A 2 2.56 89.00 24.16
CA ASP A 2 1.60 88.12 23.50
C ASP A 2 2.00 86.65 23.77
N TYR A 3 1.37 86.02 24.77
CA TYR A 3 1.51 84.59 25.05
C TYR A 3 0.65 83.80 24.05
N ARG A 4 1.08 83.73 22.80
CA ARG A 4 0.53 82.71 21.88
C ARG A 4 1.01 81.35 22.36
N LYS A 5 0.08 80.53 22.86
CA LYS A 5 0.28 79.08 23.03
C LYS A 5 0.95 78.56 21.75
N LYS A 6 2.21 78.11 21.84
CA LYS A 6 2.84 77.36 20.76
C LYS A 6 1.93 76.16 20.49
N GLU A 7 1.45 76.04 19.26
CA GLU A 7 0.70 74.86 18.82
C GLU A 7 1.54 73.63 19.19
N ALA A 8 1.00 72.80 20.09
CA ALA A 8 1.65 71.57 20.47
C ALA A 8 1.55 70.64 19.26
N TYR A 9 2.69 70.43 18.59
CA TYR A 9 2.76 69.46 17.50
C TYR A 9 2.40 68.06 18.03
N VAL A 10 1.83 67.23 17.16
CA VAL A 10 1.43 65.85 17.47
C VAL A 10 2.64 64.95 17.78
N PHE A 11 3.84 65.41 17.46
CA PHE A 11 5.11 64.73 17.67
C PHE A 11 6.12 65.66 18.37
N PRO A 12 7.08 65.09 19.12
CA PRO A 12 8.13 65.89 19.76
C PRO A 12 9.08 66.50 18.72
N ILE A 13 9.52 67.74 18.96
CA ILE A 13 10.61 68.33 18.20
C ILE A 13 11.92 67.85 18.81
N LEU A 14 12.75 67.18 18.02
CA LEU A 14 14.00 66.60 18.47
C LEU A 14 15.13 67.64 18.48
N PRO A 15 16.09 67.53 19.41
CA PRO A 15 17.37 68.24 19.35
C PRO A 15 18.15 67.90 18.08
N ASP A 16 19.00 68.82 17.61
CA ASP A 16 19.81 68.60 16.39
C ASP A 16 20.70 67.35 16.52
N ALA A 17 21.26 67.09 17.71
CA ALA A 17 22.09 65.93 17.97
C ALA A 17 21.33 64.59 17.76
N ASP A 18 20.10 64.50 18.25
CA ASP A 18 19.28 63.29 18.12
C ASP A 18 18.84 63.07 16.67
N ILE A 19 18.58 64.16 15.93
CA ILE A 19 18.26 64.11 14.49
C ILE A 19 19.46 63.58 13.70
N VAL A 20 20.66 64.07 14.00
CA VAL A 20 21.89 63.63 13.34
C VAL A 20 22.14 62.15 13.64
N GLN A 21 22.10 61.75 14.92
CA GLN A 21 22.33 60.37 15.31
C GLN A 21 21.39 59.38 14.59
N PHE A 22 20.11 59.72 14.44
CA PHE A 22 19.16 58.86 13.75
C PHE A 22 19.37 58.84 12.23
N LEU A 23 19.69 59.98 11.63
CA LEU A 23 19.86 60.09 10.18
C LEU A 23 21.22 59.62 9.68
N GLU A 24 22.23 59.50 10.53
CA GLU A 24 23.50 58.83 10.21
C GLU A 24 23.30 57.37 9.79
N GLU A 25 22.27 56.69 10.31
CA GLU A 25 21.93 55.31 9.91
C GLU A 25 21.23 55.24 8.53
N VAL A 26 20.71 56.37 8.04
CA VAL A 26 19.89 56.45 6.83
C VAL A 26 20.63 57.12 5.67
N VAL A 27 21.49 58.09 5.98
CA VAL A 27 22.18 58.95 5.01
C VAL A 27 23.65 59.08 5.39
N ASP A 28 24.53 58.61 4.51
CA ASP A 28 25.97 58.72 4.69
C ASP A 28 26.40 60.19 4.85
N ASP A 29 27.34 60.42 5.78
CA ASP A 29 27.95 61.72 6.12
C ASP A 29 26.97 62.81 6.60
N PHE A 30 25.82 62.46 7.18
CA PHE A 30 24.86 63.45 7.69
C PHE A 30 25.39 64.14 8.94
N THR A 31 25.45 65.47 8.95
CA THR A 31 26.06 66.23 10.06
C THR A 31 25.14 67.32 10.61
N ASP A 32 25.47 67.84 11.79
CA ASP A 32 24.77 68.97 12.43
C ASP A 32 24.74 70.25 11.55
N VAL A 33 25.70 70.40 10.64
CA VAL A 33 25.72 71.49 9.66
C VAL A 33 24.54 71.40 8.71
N ASP A 34 24.12 70.20 8.32
CA ASP A 34 23.02 69.97 7.39
C ASP A 34 21.66 70.35 8.01
N VAL A 35 21.53 70.25 9.32
CA VAL A 35 20.33 70.68 10.06
C VAL A 35 20.33 72.19 10.30
N LYS A 36 21.49 72.75 10.69
CA LYS A 36 21.61 74.19 11.03
C LYS A 36 21.67 75.10 9.82
N LYS A 37 22.28 74.64 8.73
CA LYS A 37 22.45 75.36 7.46
C LYS A 37 22.08 74.43 6.29
N PRO A 38 20.79 74.09 6.15
CA PRO A 38 20.34 73.16 5.13
C PRO A 38 20.61 73.70 3.73
N THR A 39 21.18 72.87 2.86
CA THR A 39 21.33 73.15 1.43
C THR A 39 20.33 72.33 0.63
N ILE A 40 19.88 72.87 -0.52
CA ILE A 40 18.91 72.22 -1.41
C ILE A 40 19.43 70.85 -1.84
N GLN A 41 20.69 70.80 -2.30
CA GLN A 41 21.33 69.59 -2.78
C GLN A 41 21.37 68.50 -1.70
N ARG A 42 21.76 68.87 -0.47
CA ARG A 42 21.84 67.91 0.63
C ARG A 42 20.47 67.40 1.05
N LEU A 43 19.49 68.29 1.21
CA LEU A 43 18.14 67.86 1.60
C LEU A 43 17.45 67.01 0.54
N ASN A 44 17.71 67.23 -0.74
CA ASN A 44 17.21 66.34 -1.78
C ASN A 44 17.71 64.91 -1.59
N LEU A 45 19.00 64.73 -1.27
CA LEU A 45 19.56 63.41 -0.98
C LEU A 45 18.94 62.80 0.27
N VAL A 46 18.77 63.60 1.33
CA VAL A 46 18.17 63.14 2.59
C VAL A 46 16.72 62.72 2.39
N TYR A 47 15.91 63.52 1.70
CA TYR A 47 14.52 63.18 1.41
C TYR A 47 14.39 61.97 0.48
N ASP A 48 15.27 61.85 -0.51
CA ASP A 48 15.30 60.66 -1.38
C ASP A 48 15.64 59.39 -0.59
N ALA A 49 16.65 59.43 0.28
CA ALA A 49 17.01 58.31 1.15
C ALA A 49 15.87 57.92 2.11
N ILE A 50 15.22 58.92 2.74
CA ILE A 50 14.06 58.70 3.61
C ILE A 50 12.92 58.02 2.83
N LEU A 51 12.62 58.47 1.61
CA LEU A 51 11.59 57.85 0.78
C LEU A 51 11.93 56.40 0.45
N ARG A 52 13.19 56.10 0.10
CA ARG A 52 13.63 54.73 -0.17
C ARG A 52 13.44 53.82 1.05
N VAL A 53 13.89 54.26 2.23
CA VAL A 53 13.77 53.45 3.46
C VAL A 53 12.32 53.26 3.88
N THR A 54 11.50 54.30 3.79
CA THR A 54 10.09 54.26 4.24
C THR A 54 9.17 53.50 3.31
N THR A 55 9.38 53.59 2.00
CA THR A 55 8.51 52.95 1.00
C THR A 55 9.02 51.59 0.53
N GLY A 56 10.32 51.30 0.69
CA GLY A 56 10.96 50.10 0.13
C GLY A 56 11.09 50.11 -1.39
N VAL A 57 10.64 51.20 -2.04
CA VAL A 57 10.64 51.32 -3.50
C VAL A 57 11.90 52.04 -3.95
N THR A 58 12.66 51.40 -4.83
CA THR A 58 13.87 51.96 -5.44
C THR A 58 13.52 53.03 -6.47
N ASN A 59 14.46 53.94 -6.76
CA ASN A 59 14.28 54.96 -7.80
C ASN A 59 14.00 54.36 -9.20
N GLU A 60 14.32 53.09 -9.43
CA GLU A 60 14.01 52.38 -10.67
C GLU A 60 12.53 51.96 -10.74
N GLU A 61 11.97 51.49 -9.63
CA GLU A 61 10.56 51.06 -9.49
C GLU A 61 9.59 52.24 -9.43
N TRP A 62 10.04 53.41 -8.95
CA TRP A 62 9.30 54.67 -9.09
C TRP A 62 9.19 55.17 -10.55
N GLY A 63 9.68 54.35 -11.49
CA GLY A 63 9.99 54.72 -12.84
C GLY A 63 11.34 55.41 -12.85
N LYS A 64 12.37 54.69 -13.30
CA LYS A 64 13.57 55.24 -13.94
C LYS A 64 13.10 56.12 -15.10
N THR A 65 12.58 57.28 -14.74
CA THR A 65 12.05 58.24 -15.68
C THR A 65 13.30 58.98 -16.07
N ASP A 66 13.91 58.53 -17.16
CA ASP A 66 14.70 59.47 -17.94
C ASP A 66 13.72 60.59 -18.32
N TRP A 67 13.67 61.63 -17.48
CA TRP A 67 12.77 62.75 -17.66
C TRP A 67 13.07 63.41 -19.00
N TYR A 68 14.30 63.34 -19.48
CA TYR A 68 14.65 63.80 -20.81
C TYR A 68 13.94 62.95 -21.88
N GLU A 69 14.07 61.63 -21.86
CA GLU A 69 13.36 60.74 -22.80
C GLU A 69 11.83 60.87 -22.70
N GLN A 70 11.27 60.89 -21.49
CA GLN A 70 9.82 60.98 -21.28
C GLN A 70 9.26 62.33 -21.73
N LEU A 71 9.95 63.44 -21.44
CA LEU A 71 9.56 64.76 -21.92
C LEU A 71 9.71 64.84 -23.45
N ASN A 72 10.79 64.30 -24.01
CA ASN A 72 11.01 64.27 -25.45
C ASN A 72 9.94 63.45 -26.19
N ASN A 73 9.51 62.33 -25.62
CA ASN A 73 8.45 61.48 -26.17
C ASN A 73 7.04 62.11 -26.03
N ARG A 74 6.76 62.82 -24.94
CA ARG A 74 5.43 63.42 -24.69
C ARG A 74 5.23 64.79 -25.34
N VAL A 75 6.31 65.54 -25.49
CA VAL A 75 6.28 66.95 -25.89
C VAL A 75 7.03 67.17 -27.21
N HIS A 76 7.29 66.10 -27.95
CA HIS A 76 8.04 66.10 -29.20
C HIS A 76 7.61 67.28 -30.11
N ASN A 77 8.58 68.11 -30.49
CA ASN A 77 8.43 69.31 -31.34
C ASN A 77 7.51 70.43 -30.81
N LYS A 78 7.19 70.48 -29.50
CA LYS A 78 6.36 71.54 -28.89
C LYS A 78 7.11 72.48 -27.94
N ILE A 79 8.28 72.08 -27.46
CA ILE A 79 9.10 72.88 -26.54
C ILE A 79 10.55 72.82 -27.02
N ASP A 80 11.16 73.99 -27.20
CA ASP A 80 12.60 74.11 -27.45
C ASP A 80 13.37 73.90 -26.15
N ASN A 81 14.51 73.20 -26.22
CA ASN A 81 15.43 72.94 -25.11
C ASN A 81 14.81 72.16 -23.92
N VAL A 82 14.44 70.91 -24.17
CA VAL A 82 13.89 69.96 -23.17
C VAL A 82 14.81 69.81 -21.94
N GLU A 83 16.12 69.96 -22.10
CA GLU A 83 17.12 69.84 -21.03
C GLU A 83 16.83 70.73 -19.82
N PHE A 84 16.37 71.98 -20.03
CA PHE A 84 16.08 72.92 -18.94
C PHE A 84 14.93 72.49 -18.03
N TYR A 85 14.07 71.57 -18.48
CA TYR A 85 12.91 71.11 -17.73
C TYR A 85 13.18 69.83 -16.94
N THR A 86 14.32 69.18 -17.16
CA THR A 86 14.65 67.89 -16.53
C THR A 86 14.80 68.01 -15.01
N GLU A 87 15.65 68.93 -14.54
CA GLU A 87 15.91 69.18 -13.12
C GLU A 87 14.65 69.67 -12.36
N PRO A 88 13.86 70.65 -12.84
CA PRO A 88 12.61 71.03 -12.21
C PRO A 88 11.59 69.89 -12.11
N MET A 89 11.53 69.00 -13.12
CA MET A 89 10.62 67.85 -13.09
C MET A 89 11.04 66.81 -12.05
N GLN A 90 12.35 66.58 -11.88
CA GLN A 90 12.89 65.73 -10.82
C GLN A 90 12.52 66.27 -9.43
N LEU A 91 12.72 67.58 -9.21
CA LEU A 91 12.35 68.23 -7.95
C LEU A 91 10.84 68.17 -7.69
N MET A 92 10.02 68.37 -8.72
CA MET A 92 8.56 68.28 -8.61
C MET A 92 8.09 66.84 -8.30
N ALA A 93 8.77 65.84 -8.86
CA ALA A 93 8.50 64.44 -8.56
C ALA A 93 8.85 64.13 -7.10
N LEU A 94 10.02 64.56 -6.62
CA LEU A 94 10.42 64.43 -5.22
C LEU A 94 9.41 65.11 -4.29
N TYR A 95 9.01 66.34 -4.60
CA TYR A 95 7.99 67.07 -3.85
C TYR A 95 6.67 66.29 -3.75
N ARG A 96 6.16 65.77 -4.87
CA ARG A 96 4.90 65.01 -4.86
C ARG A 96 4.98 63.77 -3.98
N ARG A 97 6.13 63.07 -3.99
CA ARG A 97 6.37 61.89 -3.16
C ARG A 97 6.46 62.26 -1.68
N MET A 98 7.27 63.26 -1.35
CA MET A 98 7.41 63.77 0.00
C MET A 98 6.09 64.32 0.55
N ASN A 99 5.33 65.08 -0.24
CA ASN A 99 4.05 65.64 0.21
C ASN A 99 3.04 64.54 0.57
N LYS A 100 3.01 63.44 -0.21
CA LYS A 100 2.20 62.26 0.14
C LYS A 100 2.65 61.61 1.44
N LEU A 101 3.97 61.42 1.62
CA LEU A 101 4.53 60.85 2.85
C LEU A 101 4.21 61.75 4.06
N MET A 102 4.49 63.05 3.97
CA MET A 102 4.26 64.02 5.04
C MET A 102 2.78 64.11 5.41
N ALA A 103 1.88 64.11 4.41
CA ALA A 103 0.44 64.07 4.66
C ALA A 103 0.03 62.78 5.40
N ALA A 104 0.60 61.63 5.06
CA ALA A 104 0.34 60.36 5.74
C ALA A 104 0.85 60.34 7.19
N ILE A 105 1.96 61.04 7.47
CA ILE A 105 2.55 61.17 8.81
C ILE A 105 1.81 62.23 9.66
N GLY A 106 0.93 63.03 9.06
CA GLY A 106 0.13 64.05 9.74
C GLY A 106 0.69 65.47 9.66
N VAL A 107 1.62 65.74 8.74
CA VAL A 107 2.13 67.08 8.42
C VAL A 107 1.52 67.52 7.08
N ALA A 108 0.40 68.24 7.15
CA ALA A 108 -0.33 68.68 5.96
C ALA A 108 0.23 69.96 5.32
N ASP A 109 1.12 70.68 6.01
CA ASP A 109 1.65 71.97 5.57
C ASP A 109 2.95 71.87 4.77
N PHE A 110 3.39 70.68 4.35
CA PHE A 110 4.60 70.50 3.53
C PHE A 110 4.44 71.18 2.16
N SER A 111 5.40 72.05 1.82
CA SER A 111 5.33 72.92 0.64
C SER A 111 6.56 72.75 -0.23
N PHE A 112 6.46 73.16 -1.49
CA PHE A 112 7.59 73.13 -2.42
C PHE A 112 8.77 74.01 -1.96
N PHE A 113 8.47 75.05 -1.16
CA PHE A 113 9.50 75.87 -0.52
C PHE A 113 10.38 75.10 0.46
N ASP A 114 9.90 73.99 1.03
CA ASP A 114 10.68 73.16 1.96
C ASP A 114 11.82 72.39 1.27
N ILE A 115 11.77 72.34 -0.05
CA ILE A 115 12.79 71.77 -0.91
C ILE A 115 13.64 72.88 -1.51
N LEU A 116 13.03 73.94 -2.05
CA LEU A 116 13.74 75.01 -2.74
C LEU A 116 14.43 76.02 -1.83
N ARG A 117 13.89 76.27 -0.64
CA ARG A 117 14.37 77.28 0.31
C ARG A 117 14.25 76.75 1.73
N PRO A 118 15.07 75.76 2.09
CA PRO A 118 14.95 75.12 3.38
C PRO A 118 15.32 76.06 4.52
N GLU A 119 14.40 76.24 5.46
CA GLU A 119 14.64 76.97 6.70
C GLU A 119 14.98 76.01 7.83
N SER A 120 16.07 76.27 8.57
CA SER A 120 16.57 75.34 9.59
C SER A 120 15.52 74.94 10.64
N SER A 121 14.70 75.90 11.09
CA SER A 121 13.62 75.63 12.06
C SER A 121 12.54 74.69 11.50
N ARG A 122 12.26 74.80 10.19
CA ARG A 122 11.23 74.03 9.50
C ARG A 122 11.74 72.65 9.11
N VAL A 123 12.98 72.56 8.65
CA VAL A 123 13.69 71.29 8.40
C VAL A 123 13.74 70.45 9.67
N ARG A 124 14.12 71.05 10.82
CA ARG A 124 14.11 70.36 12.11
C ARG A 124 12.74 69.75 12.43
N ARG A 125 11.66 70.50 12.20
CA ARG A 125 10.28 70.01 12.41
C ARG A 125 9.93 68.86 11.47
N ILE A 126 10.25 68.98 10.18
CA ILE A 126 10.00 67.96 9.16
C ILE A 126 10.74 66.66 9.51
N LEU A 127 12.05 66.75 9.79
CA LEU A 127 12.87 65.60 10.15
C LEU A 127 12.40 64.96 11.46
N SER A 128 12.03 65.76 12.48
CA SER A 128 11.47 65.22 13.72
C SER A 128 10.18 64.42 13.50
N ALA A 129 9.30 64.89 12.60
CA ALA A 129 8.07 64.17 12.24
C ALA A 129 8.37 62.83 11.57
N ILE A 130 9.33 62.83 10.63
CA ILE A 130 9.75 61.65 9.89
C ILE A 130 10.39 60.63 10.83
N ILE A 131 11.30 61.05 11.70
CA ILE A 131 11.98 60.18 12.67
C ILE A 131 10.94 59.53 13.59
N ASN A 132 9.97 60.31 14.09
CA ASN A 132 8.90 59.78 14.93
C ASN A 132 8.08 58.69 14.20
N PHE A 133 7.77 58.89 12.91
CA PHE A 133 7.11 57.87 12.09
C PHE A 133 7.99 56.64 11.87
N MET A 134 9.27 56.80 11.56
CA MET A 134 10.19 55.69 11.32
C MET A 134 10.33 54.81 12.57
N ARG A 135 10.44 55.42 13.76
CA ARG A 135 10.44 54.69 15.04
C ARG A 135 9.15 53.91 15.27
N PHE A 136 8.00 54.56 15.04
CA PHE A 136 6.71 53.88 15.17
C PHE A 136 6.58 52.70 14.20
N ARG A 137 7.09 52.83 12.97
CA ARG A 137 7.12 51.75 11.99
C ARG A 137 8.02 50.61 12.47
N GLU A 138 9.20 50.92 12.99
CA GLU A 138 10.15 49.93 13.51
C GLU A 138 9.55 49.12 14.67
N ASP A 139 8.92 49.77 15.64
CA ASP A 139 8.22 49.11 16.75
C ASP A 139 7.12 48.15 16.28
N ARG A 140 6.47 48.48 15.15
CA ARG A 140 5.43 47.63 14.55
C ARG A 140 5.98 46.56 13.61
N MET A 141 7.20 46.75 13.10
CA MET A 141 7.83 45.86 12.12
C MET A 141 8.00 44.44 12.66
N TYR A 142 8.26 44.30 13.97
CA TYR A 142 8.38 42.98 14.61
C TYR A 142 7.15 42.08 14.36
N ILE A 143 5.94 42.65 14.40
CA ILE A 143 4.70 41.92 14.15
C ILE A 143 4.65 41.45 12.68
N PHE A 144 5.11 42.28 11.75
CA PHE A 144 5.15 41.93 10.33
C PHE A 144 6.20 40.86 10.03
N ASN A 145 7.35 40.90 10.71
CA ASN A 145 8.40 39.89 10.55
C ASN A 145 7.90 38.48 10.94
N ASP A 146 7.07 38.36 11.97
CA ASP A 146 6.46 37.07 12.34
C ASP A 146 5.52 36.55 11.23
N TYR A 147 4.74 37.43 10.60
CA TYR A 147 3.88 37.07 9.47
C TYR A 147 4.69 36.72 8.21
N GLU A 148 5.78 37.45 7.95
CA GLU A 148 6.68 37.19 6.83
C GLU A 148 7.33 35.82 6.98
N LYS A 149 7.88 35.51 8.16
CA LYS A 149 8.41 34.19 8.47
C LYS A 149 7.36 33.09 8.31
N HIS A 150 6.13 33.31 8.78
CA HIS A 150 5.06 32.32 8.59
C HIS A 150 4.70 32.13 7.11
N SER A 151 4.73 33.19 6.32
CA SER A 151 4.53 33.13 4.87
C SER A 151 5.64 32.35 4.17
N GLU A 152 6.90 32.57 4.55
CA GLU A 152 8.06 31.81 4.05
C GLU A 152 7.93 30.32 4.38
N GLU A 153 7.62 29.97 5.63
CA GLU A 153 7.41 28.57 6.06
C GLU A 153 6.26 27.90 5.28
N LEU A 154 5.19 28.64 4.95
CA LEU A 154 4.09 28.14 4.13
C LEU A 154 4.51 27.93 2.67
N LEU A 155 5.35 28.83 2.13
CA LEU A 155 5.88 28.71 0.77
C LEU A 155 6.77 27.46 0.66
N GLU A 156 7.69 27.25 1.60
CA GLU A 156 8.56 26.07 1.64
C GLU A 156 7.74 24.77 1.72
N LYS A 157 6.73 24.72 2.59
CA LYS A 157 5.82 23.55 2.69
C LYS A 157 5.07 23.30 1.39
N ASN A 158 4.64 24.36 0.70
CA ASN A 158 3.96 24.22 -0.58
C ASN A 158 4.91 23.66 -1.65
N GLU A 159 6.15 24.15 -1.72
CA GLU A 159 7.17 23.61 -2.63
C GLU A 159 7.45 22.13 -2.37
N GLU A 160 7.63 21.75 -1.10
CA GLU A 160 7.80 20.33 -0.73
C GLU A 160 6.61 19.47 -1.18
N LEU A 161 5.38 19.94 -0.96
CA LEU A 161 4.16 19.23 -1.34
C LEU A 161 4.06 19.07 -2.86
N VAL A 162 4.41 20.10 -3.63
CA VAL A 162 4.43 20.07 -5.09
C VAL A 162 5.45 19.03 -5.57
N ILE A 163 6.66 19.00 -5.01
CA ILE A 163 7.68 18.00 -5.34
C ILE A 163 7.18 16.58 -5.04
N ARG A 164 6.61 16.36 -3.85
CA ARG A 164 6.05 15.05 -3.45
C ARG A 164 4.89 14.62 -4.34
N TYR A 165 4.02 15.56 -4.71
CA TYR A 165 2.91 15.31 -5.63
C TYR A 165 3.41 14.81 -6.98
N HIS A 166 4.37 15.52 -7.59
CA HIS A 166 4.94 15.12 -8.88
C HIS A 166 5.64 13.75 -8.81
N ALA A 167 6.39 13.47 -7.73
CA ALA A 167 7.01 12.16 -7.52
C ALA A 167 5.98 11.03 -7.41
N LEU A 168 4.89 11.25 -6.65
CA LEU A 168 3.83 10.27 -6.49
C LEU A 168 3.06 10.02 -7.79
N VAL A 169 2.76 11.08 -8.55
CA VAL A 169 2.14 10.98 -9.88
C VAL A 169 3.03 10.17 -10.82
N GLY A 170 4.34 10.42 -10.82
CA GLY A 170 5.31 9.62 -11.58
C GLY A 170 5.25 8.13 -11.24
N LYS A 171 5.29 7.81 -9.94
CA LYS A 171 5.19 6.42 -9.45
C LYS A 171 3.87 5.74 -9.82
N VAL A 172 2.75 6.47 -9.74
CA VAL A 172 1.43 5.94 -10.13
C VAL A 172 1.41 5.62 -11.63
N ASN A 173 1.99 6.48 -12.47
CA ASN A 173 2.05 6.24 -13.91
C ASN A 173 2.94 5.05 -14.27
N GLU A 174 4.08 4.90 -13.60
CA GLU A 174 4.95 3.74 -13.76
C GLU A 174 4.24 2.43 -13.39
N LEU A 175 3.57 2.39 -12.23
CA LEU A 175 2.80 1.22 -11.79
C LEU A 175 1.64 0.89 -12.74
N LYS A 176 0.98 1.91 -13.32
CA LYS A 176 -0.05 1.71 -14.34
C LYS A 176 0.53 1.10 -15.62
N LEU A 177 1.71 1.55 -16.05
CA LEU A 177 2.38 1.00 -17.22
C LEU A 177 2.80 -0.47 -16.99
N GLN A 178 3.47 -0.74 -15.87
CA GLN A 178 3.85 -2.11 -15.47
C GLN A 178 2.64 -3.04 -15.41
N ARG A 179 1.51 -2.58 -14.84
CA ARG A 179 0.27 -3.36 -14.80
C ARG A 179 -0.28 -3.66 -16.19
N LYS A 180 -0.20 -2.70 -17.12
CA LYS A 180 -0.65 -2.87 -18.51
C LYS A 180 0.22 -3.87 -19.27
N GLU A 181 1.53 -3.84 -19.05
CA GLU A 181 2.47 -4.81 -19.65
C GLU A 181 2.23 -6.22 -19.12
N GLN A 182 2.07 -6.36 -17.80
CA GLN A 182 1.81 -7.65 -17.14
C GLN A 182 0.41 -8.22 -17.41
N GLU A 183 -0.56 -7.40 -17.84
CA GLU A 183 -1.94 -7.84 -18.04
C GLU A 183 -2.05 -8.98 -19.05
N ASN A 184 -1.25 -8.94 -20.13
CA ASN A 184 -1.25 -9.98 -21.15
C ASN A 184 -0.61 -11.28 -20.64
N GLU A 185 0.48 -11.18 -19.89
CA GLU A 185 1.14 -12.34 -19.28
C GLU A 185 0.23 -13.01 -18.25
N VAL A 186 -0.41 -12.23 -17.37
CA VAL A 186 -1.37 -12.73 -16.39
C VAL A 186 -2.54 -13.43 -17.09
N LYS A 187 -3.09 -12.88 -18.17
CA LYS A 187 -4.14 -13.54 -18.96
C LYS A 187 -3.65 -14.87 -19.55
N SER A 188 -2.44 -14.91 -20.10
CA SER A 188 -1.83 -16.14 -20.62
C SER A 188 -1.68 -17.21 -19.52
N TYR A 189 -1.13 -16.84 -18.36
CA TYR A 189 -1.00 -17.77 -17.23
C TYR A 189 -2.35 -18.24 -16.68
N MET A 190 -3.35 -17.36 -16.61
CA MET A 190 -4.72 -17.75 -16.21
C MET A 190 -5.31 -18.76 -17.19
N GLN A 191 -5.13 -18.56 -18.50
CA GLN A 191 -5.59 -19.50 -19.53
C GLN A 191 -4.88 -20.85 -19.42
N GLN A 192 -3.56 -20.86 -19.24
CA GLN A 192 -2.77 -22.08 -19.05
C GLN A 192 -3.22 -22.84 -17.81
N ASN A 193 -3.45 -22.14 -16.70
CA ASN A 193 -3.91 -22.76 -15.46
C ASN A 193 -5.33 -23.34 -15.61
N ALA A 194 -6.23 -22.65 -16.32
CA ALA A 194 -7.55 -23.18 -16.64
C ALA A 194 -7.47 -24.47 -17.49
N ASN A 195 -6.60 -24.51 -18.50
CA ASN A 195 -6.37 -25.68 -19.33
C ASN A 195 -5.81 -26.86 -18.51
N LEU A 196 -4.81 -26.61 -17.66
CA LEU A 196 -4.23 -27.61 -16.77
C LEU A 196 -5.26 -28.16 -15.78
N MET A 197 -6.08 -27.31 -15.18
CA MET A 197 -7.17 -27.73 -14.29
C MET A 197 -8.20 -28.61 -15.02
N SER A 198 -8.54 -28.27 -16.27
CA SER A 198 -9.43 -29.09 -17.10
C SER A 198 -8.81 -30.47 -17.37
N GLY A 199 -7.55 -30.52 -17.81
CA GLY A 199 -6.83 -31.77 -18.04
C GLY A 199 -6.72 -32.63 -16.76
N MET A 200 -6.47 -32.01 -15.61
CA MET A 200 -6.43 -32.71 -14.32
C MET A 200 -7.80 -33.31 -13.97
N ARG A 201 -8.90 -32.60 -14.21
CA ARG A 201 -10.27 -33.13 -13.99
C ARG A 201 -10.56 -34.32 -14.90
N GLU A 202 -10.17 -34.26 -16.17
CA GLU A 202 -10.33 -35.38 -17.11
C GLU A 202 -9.50 -36.60 -16.70
N LEU A 203 -8.24 -36.40 -16.33
CA LEU A 203 -7.37 -37.47 -15.83
C LEU A 203 -7.95 -38.10 -14.56
N LYS A 204 -8.47 -37.30 -13.63
CA LYS A 204 -9.14 -37.81 -12.42
C LYS A 204 -10.39 -38.63 -12.75
N LYS A 205 -11.17 -38.21 -13.77
CA LYS A 205 -12.33 -38.98 -14.26
C LYS A 205 -11.88 -40.33 -14.85
N LYS A 206 -10.84 -40.34 -15.69
CA LYS A 206 -10.25 -41.58 -16.24
C LYS A 206 -9.72 -42.49 -15.13
N GLN A 207 -8.99 -41.94 -14.16
CA GLN A 207 -8.48 -42.68 -13.01
C GLN A 207 -9.61 -43.34 -12.21
N THR A 208 -10.69 -42.60 -11.94
CA THR A 208 -11.85 -43.13 -11.21
C THR A 208 -12.54 -44.25 -12.00
N GLY A 209 -12.67 -44.09 -13.33
CA GLY A 209 -13.18 -45.13 -14.21
C GLY A 209 -12.34 -46.41 -14.17
N LEU A 210 -11.02 -46.28 -14.29
CA LEU A 210 -10.09 -47.42 -14.20
C LEU A 210 -10.12 -48.10 -12.83
N LEU A 211 -10.25 -47.33 -11.74
CA LEU A 211 -10.39 -47.91 -10.39
C LEU A 211 -11.67 -48.74 -10.25
N ASN A 212 -12.79 -48.28 -10.83
CA ASN A 212 -14.04 -49.04 -10.85
C ASN A 212 -13.91 -50.32 -11.69
N GLU A 213 -13.24 -50.24 -12.84
CA GLU A 213 -12.97 -51.41 -13.69
C GLU A 213 -12.07 -52.43 -12.98
N ILE A 214 -11.01 -51.98 -12.31
CA ILE A 214 -10.15 -52.82 -11.47
C ILE A 214 -10.97 -53.49 -10.35
N ALA A 215 -11.87 -52.76 -9.71
CA ALA A 215 -12.74 -53.33 -8.67
C ALA A 215 -13.68 -54.40 -9.25
N ALA A 216 -14.29 -54.15 -10.40
CA ALA A 216 -15.13 -55.12 -11.10
C ALA A 216 -14.34 -56.39 -11.48
N LEU A 217 -13.15 -56.23 -12.06
CA LEU A 217 -12.27 -57.35 -12.41
C LEU A 217 -11.81 -58.15 -11.19
N LYS A 218 -11.58 -57.49 -10.03
CA LYS A 218 -11.28 -58.20 -8.77
C LYS A 218 -12.45 -59.04 -8.28
N ASN A 219 -13.69 -58.54 -8.39
CA ASN A 219 -14.89 -59.32 -8.04
C ASN A 219 -15.04 -60.52 -8.96
N VAL A 220 -14.92 -60.32 -10.29
CA VAL A 220 -14.93 -61.42 -11.26
C VAL A 220 -13.85 -62.45 -10.96
N ARG A 221 -12.63 -62.01 -10.61
CA ARG A 221 -11.55 -62.91 -10.19
C ARG A 221 -11.93 -63.71 -8.94
N ALA A 222 -12.53 -63.07 -7.94
CA ALA A 222 -12.97 -63.74 -6.71
C ALA A 222 -14.03 -64.81 -7.01
N ASP A 223 -15.04 -64.49 -7.82
CA ASP A 223 -16.10 -65.43 -8.23
C ASP A 223 -15.52 -66.64 -8.97
N TRP A 224 -14.60 -66.42 -9.91
CA TRP A 224 -13.93 -67.52 -10.62
C TRP A 224 -13.04 -68.35 -9.70
N THR A 225 -12.36 -67.71 -8.74
CA THR A 225 -11.54 -68.43 -7.75
C THR A 225 -12.42 -69.32 -6.87
N GLU A 226 -13.59 -68.83 -6.44
CA GLU A 226 -14.57 -69.62 -5.69
C GLU A 226 -15.09 -70.80 -6.52
N LYS A 227 -15.45 -70.58 -7.78
CA LYS A 227 -15.87 -71.65 -8.71
C LYS A 227 -14.77 -72.71 -8.90
N ILE A 228 -13.51 -72.28 -9.02
CA ILE A 228 -12.37 -73.20 -9.13
C ILE A 228 -12.22 -74.01 -7.83
N ASN A 229 -12.32 -73.39 -6.67
CA ASN A 229 -12.23 -74.08 -5.39
C ASN A 229 -13.38 -75.07 -5.18
N ASN A 230 -14.61 -74.70 -5.55
CA ASN A 230 -15.77 -75.57 -5.49
C ASN A 230 -15.63 -76.77 -6.42
N THR A 231 -15.20 -76.56 -7.68
CA THR A 231 -14.95 -77.67 -8.61
C THR A 231 -13.80 -78.56 -8.14
N HIS A 232 -12.73 -77.99 -7.61
CA HIS A 232 -11.63 -78.76 -7.00
C HIS A 232 -12.12 -79.61 -5.83
N PHE A 233 -12.95 -79.06 -4.93
CA PHE A 233 -13.55 -79.80 -3.82
C PHE A 233 -14.44 -80.96 -4.32
N LEU A 234 -15.28 -80.72 -5.33
CA LEU A 234 -16.09 -81.76 -5.96
C LEU A 234 -15.24 -82.87 -6.56
N VAL A 235 -14.14 -82.52 -7.26
CA VAL A 235 -13.20 -83.48 -7.84
C VAL A 235 -12.52 -84.32 -6.75
N VAL A 236 -12.04 -83.70 -5.66
CA VAL A 236 -11.42 -84.42 -4.54
C VAL A 236 -12.43 -85.36 -3.89
N THR A 237 -13.67 -84.90 -3.66
CA THR A 237 -14.74 -85.71 -3.08
C THR A 237 -15.08 -86.89 -3.98
N ALA A 238 -15.23 -86.66 -5.30
CA ALA A 238 -15.48 -87.72 -6.28
C ALA A 238 -14.34 -88.74 -6.32
N LYS A 239 -13.07 -88.31 -6.26
CA LYS A 239 -11.91 -89.20 -6.15
C LYS A 239 -11.95 -90.04 -4.87
N GLN A 240 -12.30 -89.45 -3.73
CA GLN A 240 -12.44 -90.20 -2.46
C GLN A 240 -13.57 -91.24 -2.52
N VAL A 241 -14.73 -90.87 -3.11
CA VAL A 241 -15.84 -91.81 -3.31
C VAL A 241 -15.44 -92.92 -4.28
N LEU A 242 -14.70 -92.60 -5.33
CA LEU A 242 -14.18 -93.57 -6.29
C LEU A 242 -13.17 -94.54 -5.64
N GLU A 243 -12.28 -94.06 -4.76
CA GLU A 243 -11.38 -94.93 -3.99
C GLU A 243 -12.16 -95.80 -2.98
N LYS A 244 -13.17 -95.26 -2.29
CA LYS A 244 -14.06 -96.05 -1.43
C LYS A 244 -14.80 -97.13 -2.23
N LEU A 245 -15.32 -96.80 -3.42
CA LEU A 245 -15.98 -97.76 -4.31
C LEU A 245 -14.99 -98.82 -4.82
N LYS A 246 -13.78 -98.44 -5.24
CA LYS A 246 -12.72 -99.39 -5.61
C LYS A 246 -12.40 -100.35 -4.46
N SER A 247 -12.34 -99.88 -3.22
CA SER A 247 -12.11 -100.74 -2.06
C SER A 247 -13.27 -101.71 -1.77
N ARG A 248 -14.47 -101.41 -2.26
CA ARG A 248 -15.67 -102.28 -2.16
C ARG A 248 -15.82 -103.22 -3.35
N ILE A 249 -15.07 -103.01 -4.42
CA ILE A 249 -15.00 -103.96 -5.53
C ILE A 249 -14.16 -105.14 -5.04
N VAL A 250 -14.78 -106.32 -5.01
CA VAL A 250 -14.15 -107.58 -4.60
C VAL A 250 -12.92 -107.82 -5.47
N LEU A 251 -11.72 -107.71 -4.90
CA LEU A 251 -10.45 -107.89 -5.63
C LEU A 251 -10.24 -109.31 -6.17
N ASN A 252 -10.93 -110.31 -5.61
CA ASN A 252 -10.86 -111.70 -6.06
C ASN A 252 -12.20 -112.42 -5.88
N PRO A 253 -13.09 -112.40 -6.89
CA PRO A 253 -14.38 -113.09 -6.82
C PRO A 253 -14.25 -114.60 -6.61
N ASP A 254 -13.16 -115.22 -7.09
CA ASP A 254 -12.91 -116.65 -6.93
C ASP A 254 -12.57 -117.05 -5.48
N LYS A 255 -11.81 -116.22 -4.75
CA LYS A 255 -11.55 -116.44 -3.31
C LYS A 255 -12.84 -116.33 -2.49
N LEU A 256 -13.70 -115.38 -2.83
CA LEU A 256 -14.97 -115.20 -2.12
C LEU A 256 -15.93 -116.36 -2.39
N LYS A 257 -15.98 -116.88 -3.62
CA LYS A 257 -16.69 -118.14 -3.95
C LYS A 257 -16.13 -119.30 -3.15
N GLN A 258 -14.81 -119.46 -3.09
CA GLN A 258 -14.17 -120.53 -2.33
C GLN A 258 -14.50 -120.44 -0.82
N THR A 259 -14.53 -119.23 -0.25
CA THR A 259 -14.89 -119.04 1.18
C THR A 259 -16.37 -119.34 1.44
N ILE A 260 -17.26 -119.01 0.50
CA ILE A 260 -18.69 -119.34 0.58
C ILE A 260 -18.89 -120.87 0.45
N GLU A 261 -18.12 -121.52 -0.40
CA GLU A 261 -18.16 -122.98 -0.60
C GLU A 261 -17.63 -123.70 0.65
N GLU A 262 -16.54 -123.24 1.25
CA GLU A 262 -16.02 -123.71 2.54
C GLU A 262 -17.01 -123.47 3.71
N MET A 263 -17.71 -122.32 3.73
CA MET A 263 -18.78 -122.05 4.71
C MET A 263 -19.99 -122.97 4.52
N ASN A 264 -20.36 -123.28 3.27
CA ASN A 264 -21.44 -124.22 3.01
C ASN A 264 -21.05 -125.66 3.38
N GLU A 265 -19.80 -126.06 3.15
CA GLU A 265 -19.30 -127.37 3.58
C GLU A 265 -19.23 -127.51 5.10
N THR A 266 -18.82 -126.46 5.81
CA THR A 266 -18.80 -126.45 7.28
C THR A 266 -20.23 -126.47 7.84
N MET A 267 -21.16 -125.73 7.24
CA MET A 267 -22.59 -125.78 7.60
C MET A 267 -23.21 -127.16 7.34
N ALA A 268 -22.83 -127.83 6.26
CA ALA A 268 -23.28 -129.20 5.97
C ALA A 268 -22.73 -130.21 6.98
N ARG A 269 -21.44 -130.09 7.35
CA ARG A 269 -20.82 -130.90 8.41
C ARG A 269 -21.49 -130.71 9.77
N GLU A 270 -21.80 -129.46 10.15
CA GLU A 270 -22.51 -129.17 11.40
C GLU A 270 -23.94 -129.75 11.42
N LYS A 271 -24.64 -129.76 10.28
CA LYS A 271 -25.94 -130.44 10.17
C LYS A 271 -25.83 -131.96 10.37
N GLU A 272 -24.79 -132.58 9.83
CA GLU A 272 -24.58 -134.03 9.94
C GLU A 272 -24.19 -134.44 11.37
N THR A 273 -23.36 -133.65 12.05
CA THR A 273 -23.05 -133.87 13.47
C THR A 273 -24.27 -133.66 14.35
N MET A 274 -25.13 -132.69 14.04
CA MET A 274 -26.40 -132.49 14.75
C MET A 274 -27.34 -133.70 14.60
N LEU A 275 -27.48 -134.24 13.38
CA LEU A 275 -28.29 -135.45 13.13
C LEU A 275 -27.70 -136.69 13.83
N GLY A 276 -26.37 -136.80 13.91
CA GLY A 276 -25.71 -137.87 14.66
C GLY A 276 -25.92 -137.77 16.18
N LEU A 277 -25.94 -136.55 16.73
CA LEU A 277 -26.27 -136.30 18.13
C LEU A 277 -27.75 -136.59 18.44
N ASP A 278 -28.67 -136.20 17.56
CA ASP A 278 -30.10 -136.53 17.68
C ASP A 278 -30.34 -138.05 17.73
N LYS A 279 -29.59 -138.82 16.96
CA LYS A 279 -29.68 -140.28 16.98
C LYS A 279 -29.18 -140.87 18.30
N LYS A 280 -28.07 -140.34 18.85
CA LYS A 280 -27.56 -140.74 20.17
C LYS A 280 -28.53 -140.38 21.30
N VAL A 281 -29.23 -139.25 21.21
CA VAL A 281 -30.29 -138.87 22.16
C VAL A 281 -31.44 -139.87 22.14
N ARG A 282 -31.89 -140.33 20.95
CA ARG A 282 -32.92 -141.38 20.83
C ARG A 282 -32.48 -142.73 21.37
N ASP A 283 -31.22 -143.12 21.16
CA ASP A 283 -30.68 -144.39 21.68
C ASP A 283 -30.52 -144.36 23.22
N ILE A 284 -30.25 -143.19 23.81
CA ILE A 284 -30.24 -143.01 25.26
C ILE A 284 -31.67 -143.01 25.82
N GLN A 285 -32.62 -142.39 25.13
CA GLN A 285 -34.04 -142.38 25.51
C GLN A 285 -34.62 -143.81 25.55
N THR A 286 -34.33 -144.62 24.53
CA THR A 286 -34.75 -146.03 24.48
C THR A 286 -34.08 -146.90 25.53
N LYS A 287 -32.82 -146.62 25.90
CA LYS A 287 -32.16 -147.28 27.05
C LYS A 287 -32.75 -146.84 28.40
N PHE A 288 -33.17 -145.58 28.52
CA PHE A 288 -33.84 -145.05 29.70
C PHE A 288 -35.21 -145.71 29.89
N ASP A 289 -35.98 -145.86 28.79
CA ASP A 289 -37.29 -146.54 28.79
C ASP A 289 -37.19 -148.05 29.07
N MET A 290 -36.04 -148.69 28.83
CA MET A 290 -35.81 -150.08 29.23
C MET A 290 -35.43 -150.23 30.71
N LEU A 291 -34.80 -149.22 31.32
CA LEU A 291 -34.44 -149.25 32.75
C LEU A 291 -35.65 -149.00 33.65
N THR A 292 -36.65 -148.24 33.19
CA THR A 292 -37.94 -148.08 33.89
C THR A 292 -38.81 -149.35 33.90
N ILE A 293 -38.48 -150.38 33.09
CA ILE A 293 -39.16 -151.70 33.10
C ILE A 293 -38.52 -152.64 34.16
N VAL A 294 -37.44 -152.24 34.84
CA VAL A 294 -36.75 -153.05 35.86
C VAL A 294 -36.96 -152.54 37.30
N GLU A 295 -37.77 -151.48 37.49
CA GLU A 295 -38.15 -150.94 38.81
C GLU A 295 -39.64 -151.10 39.20
N GLU A 296 -40.40 -151.96 38.51
CA GLU A 296 -41.68 -152.56 38.98
C GLU A 296 -41.76 -154.05 38.60
#